data_AF-A0AB35NCC9-F1
#
_entry.id   AF-A0AB35NCC9-F1
#
_cell.length_a   1.000
_cell.length_b   1.000
_cell.length_c   1.000
_cell.angle_alpha   90.00
_cell.angle_beta   90.00
_cell.angle_gamma   90.00
#
_symmetry.space_group_name_H-M   'P 1'
#
loop_
_entity.id
_entity.type
_entity.pdbx_description
1 polymer ?
#
loop_
_entity_poly.entity_id
_entity_poly.type
_entity_poly.pdbx_seq_one_letter_code
_entity_poly.pdbx_strand_id
1 'polypeptide(L)' 'MRIRFPKRWLNRTFCYVGIFGLVFQGTAAIHAWWNQIPIDYFWPLLLAPVLCLASGLMPLLQLQKEP' A
#
# COMPACT_ATOMS: atom_id res chain seq x y z
N MET A 1 -17.15 0.19 10.43
CA MET A 1 -15.93 1.03 10.60
C MET A 1 -16.00 2.18 9.62
N ARG A 2 -16.04 3.44 10.08
CA ARG A 2 -16.01 4.60 9.19
C ARG A 2 -14.57 4.82 8.75
N ILE A 3 -14.26 4.57 7.48
CA ILE A 3 -12.93 4.87 6.91
C ILE A 3 -12.76 6.39 6.97
N ARG A 4 -12.07 6.90 7.99
CA ARG A 4 -11.67 8.30 8.06
C ARG A 4 -10.27 8.40 7.49
N PHE A 5 -10.11 9.25 6.49
CA PHE A 5 -8.78 9.57 5.98
C PHE A 5 -7.95 10.19 7.12
N PRO A 6 -6.69 9.75 7.30
CA PRO A 6 -5.85 10.30 8.34
C PRO A 6 -5.62 11.79 8.13
N LYS A 7 -5.82 12.57 9.20
CA LYS A 7 -5.51 14.00 9.27
C LYS A 7 -4.01 14.25 9.48
N ARG A 8 -3.31 13.35 10.19
CA ARG A 8 -1.89 13.53 10.48
C ARG A 8 -1.05 13.21 9.24
N TRP A 9 -0.09 14.09 8.95
CA TRP A 9 0.72 14.04 7.73
C TRP A 9 1.45 12.70 7.57
N LEU A 10 1.98 12.13 8.66
CA LEU A 10 2.72 10.87 8.64
C LEU A 10 1.85 9.67 8.21
N ASN A 11 0.68 9.50 8.82
CA ASN A 11 -0.27 8.43 8.45
C ASN A 11 -0.77 8.64 7.01
N ARG A 12 -0.95 9.89 6.60
CA ARG A 12 -1.36 10.25 5.24
C ARG A 12 -0.28 9.91 4.21
N THR A 13 1.00 10.14 4.51
CA THR A 13 2.11 9.70 3.65
C THR A 13 2.17 8.18 3.53
N PHE A 14 2.00 7.44 4.63
CA PHE A 14 1.93 5.97 4.57
C PHE A 14 0.78 5.47 3.70
N CYS A 15 -0.41 6.09 3.82
CA CYS A 15 -1.54 5.82 2.94
C CYS A 15 -1.20 6.04 1.46
N TYR A 16 -0.65 7.21 1.10
CA TYR A 16 -0.33 7.51 -0.29
C TYR A 16 0.79 6.64 -0.84
N VAL A 17 1.84 6.36 -0.06
CA VAL A 17 2.93 5.45 -0.43
C VAL A 17 2.40 4.04 -0.63
N GLY A 18 1.51 3.57 0.25
CA GLY A 18 0.84 2.28 0.09
C GLY A 18 0.02 2.20 -1.19
N ILE A 19 -0.82 3.20 -1.46
CA ILE A 19 -1.62 3.28 -2.70
C ILE A 19 -0.72 3.30 -3.94
N PHE A 20 0.31 4.15 -3.93
CA PHE A 20 1.26 4.27 -5.03
C PHE A 20 1.96 2.94 -5.30
N GLY A 21 2.47 2.27 -4.26
CA GLY A 21 3.12 0.97 -4.41
C GLY A 21 2.18 -0.11 -4.95
N LEU A 22 0.90 -0.09 -4.55
CA LEU A 22 -0.11 -1.05 -5.03
C LEU A 22 -0.45 -0.83 -6.51
N VAL A 23 -0.60 0.43 -6.93
CA VAL A 23 -0.80 0.78 -8.35
C VAL A 23 0.44 0.43 -9.17
N PHE A 24 1.64 0.73 -8.66
CA PHE A 24 2.89 0.46 -9.37
C PHE A 24 3.11 -1.05 -9.55
N GLN A 25 2.90 -1.84 -8.51
CA GLN A 25 3.02 -3.30 -8.61
C GLN A 25 1.93 -3.92 -9.49
N GLY A 26 0.70 -3.40 -9.45
CA GLY A 26 -0.35 -3.81 -10.39
C GLY A 26 0.06 -3.55 -11.84
N THR A 27 0.61 -2.37 -12.12
CA THR A 27 1.12 -2.01 -13.44
C THR A 27 2.28 -2.90 -13.87
N ALA A 28 3.21 -3.19 -12.95
CA ALA A 28 4.34 -4.08 -13.19
C ALA A 28 3.89 -5.52 -13.47
N ALA A 29 2.86 -6.03 -12.76
CA ALA A 29 2.27 -7.33 -13.05
C ALA A 29 1.62 -7.40 -14.43
N ILE A 30 0.83 -6.38 -14.81
CA ILE A 30 0.23 -6.31 -16.14
C ILE A 30 1.31 -6.28 -17.22
N HIS A 31 2.36 -5.48 -17.02
CA HIS A 31 3.48 -5.39 -17.95
C HIS A 31 4.24 -6.72 -18.07
N ALA A 32 4.53 -7.38 -16.95
CA ALA A 32 5.22 -8.67 -16.96
C ALA A 32 4.35 -9.77 -17.58
N TRP A 33 3.04 -9.75 -17.33
CA TRP A 33 2.10 -10.67 -17.97
C TRP A 33 2.08 -10.48 -19.49
N TRP A 34 2.05 -9.22 -19.96
CA TRP A 34 2.12 -8.89 -21.38
C TRP A 34 3.41 -9.39 -22.04
N ASN A 35 4.54 -9.23 -21.36
CA ASN A 35 5.87 -9.60 -21.88
C ASN A 35 6.30 -11.03 -21.53
N GLN A 36 5.43 -11.84 -20.91
CA GLN A 36 5.74 -13.20 -20.43
C GLN A 36 7.00 -13.26 -19.54
N ILE A 37 7.25 -12.21 -18.76
CA ILE A 37 8.39 -12.12 -17.85
C ILE A 37 8.00 -12.84 -16.54
N PRO A 38 8.75 -13.87 -16.10
CA PRO A 38 8.50 -14.50 -14.81
C PRO A 38 8.81 -13.53 -13.66
N ILE A 39 7.88 -13.38 -12.72
CA ILE A 39 8.10 -12.63 -11.47
C ILE A 39 8.04 -13.62 -10.29
N ASP A 40 9.20 -14.08 -9.86
CA ASP A 40 9.31 -15.11 -8.80
C ASP A 40 8.86 -14.63 -7.41
N TYR A 41 8.88 -13.31 -7.15
CA TYR A 41 8.63 -12.72 -5.83
C TYR A 41 7.46 -11.73 -5.80
N PHE A 42 6.53 -11.81 -6.75
CA PHE A 42 5.44 -10.83 -6.87
C PHE A 42 4.58 -10.70 -5.59
N TRP A 43 4.17 -11.85 -5.04
CA TRP A 43 3.31 -11.91 -3.85
C TRP A 43 3.95 -11.33 -2.58
N PRO A 44 5.18 -11.68 -2.19
CA PRO A 44 5.82 -11.07 -1.02
C PRO A 44 6.13 -9.59 -1.24
N LEU A 45 6.39 -9.14 -2.47
CA LEU A 45 6.55 -7.71 -2.76
C LEU A 45 5.28 -6.90 -2.44
N LEU A 46 4.10 -7.51 -2.60
CA LEU A 46 2.80 -6.89 -2.33
C LEU A 46 2.51 -6.64 -0.85
N LEU A 47 3.22 -7.32 0.05
CA LEU A 47 3.04 -7.11 1.48
C LEU A 47 3.44 -5.69 1.92
N ALA A 48 4.54 -5.14 1.38
CA ALA A 48 5.01 -3.81 1.74
C ALA A 48 3.99 -2.68 1.46
N PRO A 49 3.42 -2.55 0.24
CA PRO A 49 2.42 -1.52 -0.04
C PRO A 49 1.13 -1.78 0.73
N VAL A 50 0.71 -3.04 0.90
CA VAL A 50 -0.50 -3.39 1.68
C VAL A 50 -0.33 -3.00 3.15
N LEU A 51 0.83 -3.28 3.76
CA LEU A 51 1.13 -2.88 5.14
C LEU A 51 1.22 -1.36 5.31
N CYS A 52 1.76 -0.62 4.33
CA CYS A 52 1.73 0.85 4.35
C CYS A 52 0.31 1.40 4.23
N LEU A 53 -0.53 0.81 3.39
CA LEU A 53 -1.94 1.20 3.25
C LEU A 53 -2.72 0.90 4.53
N ALA A 54 -2.51 -0.28 5.11
CA ALA A 54 -3.11 -0.69 6.36
C ALA A 54 -2.67 0.19 7.53
N SER A 55 -1.39 0.56 7.62
CA SER A 55 -0.89 1.45 8.68
C SER A 55 -1.43 2.88 8.56
N GLY A 56 -1.72 3.35 7.34
CA GLY A 56 -2.39 4.64 7.14
C GLY A 56 -3.89 4.62 7.48
N LEU A 57 -4.61 3.55 7.11
CA LEU A 57 -6.07 3.44 7.20
C LEU A 57 -6.60 2.84 8.50
N MET A 58 -5.91 1.85 9.08
CA MET A 58 -6.38 1.15 10.27
C MET A 58 -5.94 1.91 11.53
N PRO A 59 -6.86 2.44 12.34
CA PRO A 59 -6.51 3.20 13.55
C PRO A 59 -5.73 2.36 14.58
N LEU A 60 -5.82 1.02 14.50
CA LEU A 60 -5.07 0.10 15.34
C LEU A 60 -3.58 -0.02 14.92
N LEU A 61 -3.27 0.15 13.64
CA LEU A 61 -1.91 0.07 13.07
C LEU A 61 -1.30 1.45 12.79
N GLN A 62 -2.05 2.53 13.03
CA GLN A 62 -1.52 3.88 12.90
C GLN A 62 -0.35 4.07 13.87
N LEU A 63 0.83 4.33 13.30
CA LEU A 63 2.04 4.64 14.05
C LEU A 63 1.81 5.86 14.96
N GLN A 64 0.96 6.78 14.51
CA GLN A 64 0.59 7.98 15.25
C GLN A 64 -0.93 8.01 15.46
N LYS A 65 -1.39 7.71 16.69
CA LYS A 65 -2.81 7.73 17.05
C LYS A 65 -3.42 9.11 16.75
N GLU A 66 -4.50 9.11 15.99
CA GLU A 66 -5.30 10.31 15.74
C GLU A 66 -6.23 10.61 16.94
N PRO A 67 -6.53 11.90 17.21
CA PRO A 67 -7.48 12.30 18.25
C PRO A 67 -8.93 12.01 17.87
#